data_AF-A0AA35UET8-F1
#
_entry.id   AF-A0AA35UET8-F1
#
_cell.length_a   1.000
_cell.length_b   1.000
_cell.length_c   1.000
_cell.angle_alpha   90.00
_cell.angle_beta   90.00
_cell.angle_gamma   90.00
#
_symmetry.space_group_name_H-M   'P 1'
#
loop_
_entity.id
_entity.type
_entity.pdbx_description
1 polymer ?
#
loop_
_entity_poly.entity_id
_entity_poly.type
_entity_poly.pdbx_seq_one_letter_code
_entity_poly.pdbx_strand_id
1 'polypeptide(L)'
;MRIISQNHSTMKTALSDRQESYEAIEMPSIGAANQTLIDRLDFLEELQNEIETCFSVRTGFSELRILIALMKNHLKGKISTKTSLVGFSGMAFGTAMRTIERIEEQGLIIRRPKTETGKSFSLHPSEKLISQWHELSRRMEYVFETNPALSEETNSQANYYFGSSYRDGYILPPSSIMAKKLPLKKGLSLLVHADPTFMAMAKLKKNFEIMFGVNIQNRALSIDRLREEILINASREQSKYDIIACDLPWFGEMADAGHFIPLDGFMNETGFDAADFNKEAMASSRFKGQQYGIPIQTTPELLVCRQDVFQEMGLKYPETTQQLLDAAYAIQRSSIRMKAIAWNAARGTPLGHSFLFSMGSFGQPIIDLRKVENGFDAEWPKGEELRPMFVTDAARDVCNFFAELISLSPKNILNMSWFERARAYANGEVGMAFTATLLSPMFEFDRMSPAFGKSKYLPLPAGNAGRQIAPVGGYALAIPKNVPSQRVAHIWSAIQEFSSAKATKIFIENGSLVSPRNSVSKDKEVQKISFVIGVIDDLAGADILKMWPRPPIPEISHLISIAGTEIHDFLSGTINRETALMNAQNRADSIMRSKGYY
;
A
#
# COMPACT_ATOMS: atom_id res chain seq x y z
N MET A 1 -80.00 0.36 -5.53
CA MET A 1 -78.88 0.35 -6.50
C MET A 1 -78.13 1.63 -6.25
N ARG A 2 -76.82 1.58 -5.97
CA ARG A 2 -76.02 2.77 -5.63
C ARG A 2 -76.32 3.39 -4.25
N ILE A 3 -75.23 3.79 -3.60
CA ILE A 3 -75.01 5.07 -2.89
C ILE A 3 -76.27 5.74 -2.35
N ILE A 4 -76.37 5.95 -1.03
CA ILE A 4 -77.17 7.04 -0.41
C ILE A 4 -76.47 7.39 0.91
N SER A 5 -75.65 8.45 1.01
CA SER A 5 -75.99 9.87 1.27
C SER A 5 -76.76 10.07 2.59
N GLN A 6 -76.13 10.62 3.63
CA GLN A 6 -76.23 12.05 3.99
C GLN A 6 -77.67 12.56 4.14
N ASN A 7 -78.10 12.98 5.33
CA ASN A 7 -77.79 14.30 5.90
C ASN A 7 -78.68 14.68 7.11
N HIS A 8 -78.04 15.34 8.08
CA HIS A 8 -78.43 16.52 8.87
C HIS A 8 -79.81 16.60 9.59
N SER A 9 -79.82 16.76 10.93
CA SER A 9 -79.79 18.04 11.69
C SER A 9 -81.23 18.55 11.96
N THR A 10 -81.67 19.09 13.11
CA THR A 10 -81.01 19.94 14.11
C THR A 10 -81.83 20.00 15.43
N MET A 11 -81.12 20.22 16.55
CA MET A 11 -81.46 21.04 17.73
C MET A 11 -82.63 20.67 18.68
N LYS A 12 -82.29 20.41 19.95
CA LYS A 12 -82.54 21.36 21.07
C LYS A 12 -81.80 21.01 22.35
N THR A 13 -81.41 22.06 23.05
CA THR A 13 -80.45 22.21 24.14
C THR A 13 -81.05 21.96 25.54
N ALA A 14 -80.19 21.56 26.50
CA ALA A 14 -80.08 22.03 27.89
C ALA A 14 -80.19 20.98 29.03
N LEU A 15 -79.01 20.59 29.54
CA LEU A 15 -78.59 20.51 30.96
C LEU A 15 -79.39 19.67 31.98
N SER A 16 -79.00 18.39 32.13
CA SER A 16 -78.86 17.57 33.38
C SER A 16 -78.42 16.17 32.92
N ASP A 17 -77.30 15.56 33.29
CA ASP A 17 -76.77 15.26 34.61
C ASP A 17 -75.26 15.07 34.56
N ARG A 18 -74.58 15.39 35.67
CA ARG A 18 -73.21 14.96 35.94
C ARG A 18 -73.19 13.47 36.25
N GLN A 19 -72.61 12.67 35.34
CA GLN A 19 -71.90 11.44 35.70
C GLN A 19 -70.52 11.52 35.09
N GLU A 20 -69.52 11.39 35.95
CA GLU A 20 -68.09 11.51 35.68
C GLU A 20 -67.67 10.64 34.49
N SER A 21 -67.06 11.28 33.49
CA SER A 21 -66.34 10.59 32.42
C SER A 21 -65.10 9.94 33.03
N TYR A 22 -65.12 8.62 33.19
CA TYR A 22 -63.88 7.86 33.23
C TYR A 22 -63.23 8.01 31.85
N GLU A 23 -62.30 8.96 31.74
CA GLU A 23 -61.32 8.97 30.66
C GLU A 23 -60.70 7.57 30.60
N ALA A 24 -60.82 6.92 29.44
CA ALA A 24 -60.10 5.69 29.18
C ALA A 24 -58.61 6.01 29.25
N ILE A 25 -58.00 5.72 30.39
CA ILE A 25 -56.55 5.71 30.55
C ILE A 25 -56.03 4.71 29.52
N GLU A 26 -55.39 5.19 28.45
CA GLU A 26 -54.55 4.34 27.61
C GLU A 26 -53.51 3.73 28.54
N MET A 27 -53.70 2.46 28.88
CA MET A 27 -52.69 1.72 29.59
C MET A 27 -51.45 1.67 28.69
N PRO A 28 -50.26 2.06 29.17
CA PRO A 28 -49.04 1.88 28.42
C PRO A 28 -48.96 0.40 28.01
N SER A 29 -48.59 0.14 26.76
CA SER A 29 -48.41 -1.23 26.26
C SER A 29 -47.63 -2.01 27.31
N ILE A 30 -48.09 -3.22 27.66
CA ILE A 30 -47.38 -4.09 28.61
C ILE A 30 -45.97 -4.30 28.04
N GLY A 31 -45.01 -3.50 28.53
CA GLY A 31 -43.61 -3.65 28.20
C GLY A 31 -43.16 -4.98 28.76
N ALA A 32 -42.36 -5.72 28.01
CA ALA A 32 -41.77 -6.95 28.51
C ALA A 32 -41.09 -6.70 29.86
N ALA A 33 -41.15 -7.68 30.77
CA ALA A 33 -40.58 -7.59 32.12
C ALA A 33 -39.08 -7.22 32.13
N ASN A 34 -38.38 -7.37 31.01
CA ASN A 34 -37.01 -6.91 30.78
C ASN A 34 -36.75 -6.74 29.26
N GLN A 35 -37.15 -5.60 28.70
CA GLN A 35 -36.98 -5.32 27.25
C GLN A 35 -35.52 -5.46 26.81
N THR A 36 -34.57 -4.97 27.60
CA THR A 36 -33.13 -5.11 27.33
C THR A 36 -32.69 -6.57 27.21
N LEU A 37 -33.26 -7.48 28.00
CA LEU A 37 -32.96 -8.91 27.88
C LEU A 37 -33.57 -9.50 26.60
N ILE A 38 -34.78 -9.07 26.22
CA ILE A 38 -35.39 -9.49 24.94
C ILE A 38 -34.54 -9.05 23.77
N ASP A 39 -34.15 -7.76 23.72
CA ASP A 39 -33.33 -7.24 22.62
C ASP A 39 -31.98 -7.99 22.50
N ARG A 40 -31.41 -8.44 23.64
CA ARG A 40 -30.21 -9.28 23.69
C ARG A 40 -30.46 -10.73 23.25
N LEU A 41 -31.63 -11.29 23.51
CA LEU A 41 -32.01 -12.62 23.04
C LEU A 41 -32.27 -12.62 21.53
N ASP A 42 -32.96 -11.60 21.03
CA ASP A 42 -33.21 -11.37 19.61
C ASP A 42 -31.88 -11.21 18.85
N PHE A 43 -30.92 -10.45 19.42
CA PHE A 43 -29.56 -10.37 18.89
C PHE A 43 -28.89 -11.74 18.74
N LEU A 44 -29.02 -12.62 19.74
CA LEU A 44 -28.42 -13.96 19.70
C LEU A 44 -29.09 -14.85 18.65
N GLU A 45 -30.40 -14.72 18.47
CA GLU A 45 -31.17 -15.45 17.45
C GLU A 45 -30.79 -14.98 16.04
N GLU A 46 -30.72 -13.66 15.81
CA GLU A 46 -30.23 -13.09 14.55
C GLU A 46 -28.81 -13.55 14.22
N LEU A 47 -27.90 -13.49 15.20
CA LEU A 47 -26.53 -13.97 15.03
C LEU A 47 -26.49 -15.46 14.68
N GLN A 48 -27.31 -16.29 15.33
CA GLN A 48 -27.39 -17.72 15.04
C GLN A 48 -27.92 -17.97 13.63
N ASN A 49 -28.97 -17.26 13.21
CA ASN A 49 -29.55 -17.37 11.87
C ASN A 49 -28.54 -17.02 10.77
N GLU A 50 -27.72 -15.98 10.98
CA GLU A 50 -26.67 -15.61 10.02
C GLU A 50 -25.55 -16.67 9.93
N ILE A 51 -25.16 -17.26 11.07
CA ILE A 51 -24.20 -18.38 11.11
C ILE A 51 -24.74 -19.58 10.33
N GLU A 52 -25.99 -19.97 10.58
CA GLU A 52 -26.63 -21.11 9.93
C GLU A 52 -26.78 -20.88 8.41
N THR A 53 -27.16 -19.66 8.01
CA THR A 53 -27.29 -19.25 6.61
C THR A 53 -25.95 -19.34 5.87
N CYS A 54 -24.86 -18.85 6.46
CA CYS A 54 -23.56 -18.80 5.77
C CYS A 54 -22.92 -20.18 5.61
N PHE A 55 -23.04 -21.06 6.61
CA PHE A 55 -22.30 -22.33 6.62
C PHE A 55 -23.12 -23.55 6.23
N SER A 56 -24.46 -23.47 6.19
CA SER A 56 -25.34 -24.63 5.94
C SER A 56 -25.00 -25.84 6.83
N VAL A 57 -24.48 -25.59 8.03
CA VAL A 57 -24.03 -26.60 8.99
C VAL A 57 -25.24 -27.11 9.76
N ARG A 58 -25.41 -28.44 9.87
CA ARG A 58 -26.40 -29.02 10.79
C ARG A 58 -26.00 -28.65 12.22
N THR A 59 -26.95 -28.11 12.96
CA THR A 59 -26.81 -27.51 14.29
C THR A 59 -25.89 -28.32 15.24
N GLY A 60 -24.80 -27.67 15.63
CA GLY A 60 -23.88 -28.15 16.67
C GLY A 60 -22.68 -27.20 16.83
N PHE A 61 -22.52 -26.60 18.02
CA PHE A 61 -21.39 -25.71 18.36
C PHE A 61 -20.00 -26.31 18.07
N SER A 62 -19.90 -27.64 17.99
CA SER A 62 -18.65 -28.37 17.82
C SER A 62 -18.05 -28.28 16.40
N GLU A 63 -18.87 -28.20 15.35
CA GLU A 63 -18.39 -27.99 13.97
C GLU A 63 -17.83 -26.59 13.81
N LEU A 64 -18.59 -25.61 14.31
CA LEU A 64 -18.20 -24.21 14.29
C LEU A 64 -16.87 -23.99 15.03
N ARG A 65 -16.63 -24.66 16.16
CA ARG A 65 -15.34 -24.61 16.87
C ARG A 65 -14.16 -25.10 16.01
N ILE A 66 -14.36 -26.15 15.23
CA ILE A 66 -13.33 -26.66 14.30
C ILE A 66 -13.06 -25.64 13.20
N LEU A 67 -14.11 -25.09 12.58
CA LEU A 67 -14.00 -24.09 11.51
C LEU A 67 -13.34 -22.79 12.01
N ILE A 68 -13.73 -22.30 13.19
CA ILE A 68 -13.12 -21.15 13.86
C ILE A 68 -11.63 -21.41 14.12
N ALA A 69 -11.30 -22.57 14.70
CA ALA A 69 -9.92 -22.91 14.99
C ALA A 69 -9.06 -22.99 13.72
N LEU A 70 -9.60 -23.58 12.65
CA LEU A 70 -8.95 -23.66 11.35
C LEU A 70 -8.69 -22.28 10.76
N MET A 71 -9.69 -21.39 10.74
CA MET A 71 -9.54 -20.02 10.26
C MET A 71 -8.55 -19.23 11.10
N LYS A 72 -8.63 -19.28 12.43
CA LYS A 72 -7.68 -18.60 13.33
C LYS A 72 -6.26 -19.09 13.13
N ASN A 73 -6.06 -20.39 12.91
CA ASN A 73 -4.74 -20.94 12.63
C ASN A 73 -4.22 -20.43 11.28
N HIS A 74 -5.05 -20.45 10.22
CA HIS A 74 -4.71 -19.94 8.90
C HIS A 74 -4.27 -18.47 8.93
N LEU A 75 -5.10 -17.60 9.50
CA LEU A 75 -4.81 -16.16 9.62
C LEU A 75 -3.55 -15.88 10.44
N LYS A 76 -3.25 -16.72 11.44
CA LYS A 76 -2.05 -16.61 12.29
C LYS A 76 -0.80 -17.29 11.71
N GLY A 77 -0.86 -17.84 10.49
CA GLY A 77 0.26 -18.58 9.91
C GLY A 77 0.63 -19.85 10.70
N LYS A 78 -0.37 -20.55 11.26
CA LYS A 78 -0.21 -21.82 11.97
C LYS A 78 -0.77 -22.99 11.16
N ILE A 79 -0.02 -24.07 11.08
CA ILE A 79 -0.45 -25.29 10.40
C ILE A 79 -1.47 -26.05 11.26
N SER A 80 -2.61 -26.43 10.68
CA SER A 80 -3.58 -27.32 11.34
C SER A 80 -3.35 -28.78 10.96
N THR A 81 -3.52 -29.68 11.93
CA THR A 81 -3.58 -31.14 11.73
C THR A 81 -4.93 -31.67 12.21
N LYS A 82 -5.31 -32.90 11.84
CA LYS A 82 -6.51 -33.54 12.39
C LYS A 82 -6.49 -33.53 13.92
N THR A 83 -5.40 -33.99 14.53
CA THR A 83 -5.23 -34.01 15.99
C THR A 83 -5.36 -32.63 16.64
N SER A 84 -4.80 -31.58 16.03
CA SER A 84 -4.93 -30.23 16.59
C SER A 84 -6.38 -29.74 16.55
N LEU A 85 -7.10 -29.97 15.45
CA LEU A 85 -8.51 -29.58 15.31
C LEU A 85 -9.43 -30.37 16.24
N VAL A 86 -9.15 -31.66 16.45
CA VAL A 86 -9.85 -32.47 17.45
C VAL A 86 -9.77 -31.82 18.83
N GLY A 87 -8.60 -31.32 19.23
CA GLY A 87 -8.41 -30.62 20.51
C GLY A 87 -9.28 -29.36 20.71
N PHE A 88 -9.64 -28.66 19.63
CA PHE A 88 -10.53 -27.48 19.69
C PHE A 88 -12.01 -27.82 19.68
N SER A 89 -12.37 -29.03 19.24
CA SER A 89 -13.76 -29.41 18.98
C SER A 89 -14.62 -29.61 20.23
N GLY A 90 -14.00 -29.95 21.36
CA GLY A 90 -14.70 -30.37 22.58
C GLY A 90 -15.41 -31.72 22.47
N MET A 91 -15.22 -32.46 21.36
CA MET A 91 -15.83 -33.77 21.12
C MET A 91 -14.88 -34.91 21.50
N ALA A 92 -15.44 -36.10 21.72
CA ALA A 92 -14.66 -37.34 21.76
C ALA A 92 -13.90 -37.55 20.44
N PHE A 93 -12.68 -38.10 20.52
CA PHE A 93 -11.75 -38.18 19.38
C PHE A 93 -12.37 -38.78 18.11
N GLY A 94 -13.05 -39.93 18.21
CA GLY A 94 -13.66 -40.60 17.06
C GLY A 94 -14.83 -39.82 16.43
N THR A 95 -15.57 -39.05 17.23
CA THR A 95 -16.63 -38.16 16.72
C THR A 95 -16.01 -36.96 16.02
N ALA A 96 -14.99 -36.34 16.63
CA ALA A 96 -14.29 -35.21 16.04
C ALA A 96 -13.65 -35.55 14.69
N MET A 97 -13.05 -36.74 14.54
CA MET A 97 -12.46 -37.20 13.27
C MET A 97 -13.52 -37.34 12.16
N ARG A 98 -14.66 -37.98 12.46
CA ARG A 98 -15.78 -38.10 11.51
C ARG A 98 -16.34 -36.74 11.11
N THR A 99 -16.42 -35.81 12.08
CA THR A 99 -16.84 -34.44 11.81
C THR A 99 -15.88 -33.73 10.86
N ILE A 100 -14.57 -33.85 11.06
CA ILE A 100 -13.55 -33.27 10.16
C ILE A 100 -13.68 -33.86 8.75
N GLU A 101 -13.88 -35.17 8.62
CA GLU A 101 -14.05 -35.84 7.33
C GLU A 101 -15.29 -35.35 6.58
N ARG A 102 -16.42 -35.18 7.27
CA ARG A 102 -17.63 -34.58 6.66
C ARG A 102 -17.41 -33.13 6.22
N ILE A 103 -16.71 -32.31 7.01
CA ILE A 103 -16.38 -30.93 6.64
C ILE A 103 -15.49 -30.90 5.38
N GLU A 104 -14.57 -31.85 5.24
CA GLU A 104 -13.78 -32.02 4.02
C GLU A 104 -14.62 -32.47 2.82
N GLU A 105 -15.55 -33.41 2.99
CA GLU A 105 -16.49 -33.83 1.94
C GLU A 105 -17.37 -32.68 1.44
N GLN A 106 -17.69 -31.71 2.30
CA GLN A 106 -18.40 -30.47 1.94
C GLN A 106 -17.52 -29.47 1.17
N GLY A 107 -16.23 -29.78 0.98
CA GLY A 107 -15.25 -28.95 0.30
C GLY A 107 -14.77 -27.76 1.12
N LEU A 108 -15.00 -27.73 2.44
CA LEU A 108 -14.63 -26.60 3.29
C LEU A 108 -13.17 -26.66 3.74
N ILE A 109 -12.59 -27.86 3.83
CA ILE A 109 -11.20 -28.10 4.19
C ILE A 109 -10.41 -28.65 3.00
N ILE A 110 -9.23 -28.08 2.76
CA ILE A 110 -8.26 -28.60 1.80
C ILE A 110 -7.18 -29.39 2.54
N ARG A 111 -6.94 -30.63 2.10
CA ARG A 111 -5.79 -31.43 2.54
C ARG A 111 -4.58 -31.14 1.67
N ARG A 112 -3.45 -30.80 2.30
CA ARG A 112 -2.17 -30.67 1.62
C ARG A 112 -1.13 -31.65 2.20
N PRO A 113 -0.52 -32.53 1.38
CA PRO A 113 0.55 -33.42 1.84
C PRO A 113 1.72 -32.64 2.43
N LYS A 114 2.24 -33.11 3.58
CA LYS A 114 3.47 -32.57 4.19
C LYS A 114 4.73 -33.27 3.70
N THR A 115 4.61 -34.53 3.30
CA THR A 115 5.73 -35.38 2.85
C THR A 115 5.49 -35.89 1.43
N GLU A 116 6.57 -36.20 0.70
CA GLU A 116 6.50 -36.79 -0.65
C GLU A 116 5.72 -38.14 -0.64
N THR A 117 5.77 -38.87 0.47
CA THR A 117 5.03 -40.13 0.67
C THR A 117 3.52 -39.97 0.83
N GLY A 118 3.02 -38.74 1.04
CA GLY A 118 1.60 -38.48 1.28
C GLY A 118 1.04 -39.04 2.59
N LYS A 119 1.86 -39.63 3.48
CA LYS A 119 1.36 -40.24 4.73
C LYS A 119 0.90 -39.23 5.79
N SER A 120 1.35 -37.97 5.67
CA SER A 120 0.97 -36.91 6.60
C SER A 120 0.48 -35.67 5.85
N PHE A 121 -0.52 -35.00 6.42
CA PHE A 121 -1.19 -33.85 5.79
C PHE A 121 -1.32 -32.68 6.77
N SER A 122 -1.43 -31.50 6.18
CA SER A 122 -1.93 -30.29 6.82
C SER A 122 -3.33 -29.98 6.31
N LEU A 123 -4.16 -29.42 7.17
CA LEU A 123 -5.52 -28.98 6.86
C LEU A 123 -5.53 -27.46 6.76
N HIS A 124 -6.21 -26.95 5.75
CA HIS A 124 -6.30 -25.52 5.45
C HIS A 124 -7.74 -25.18 5.08
N PRO A 125 -8.19 -23.93 5.35
CA PRO A 125 -9.49 -23.50 4.87
C PRO A 125 -9.48 -23.43 3.33
N SER A 126 -10.56 -23.89 2.72
CA SER A 126 -10.81 -23.70 1.29
C SER A 126 -11.14 -22.24 0.96
N GLU A 127 -11.06 -21.87 -0.31
CA GLU A 127 -11.56 -20.57 -0.77
C GLU A 127 -13.07 -20.41 -0.46
N LYS A 128 -13.86 -21.47 -0.65
CA LYS A 128 -15.27 -21.51 -0.25
C LYS A 128 -15.47 -21.17 1.23
N LEU A 129 -14.70 -21.80 2.11
CA LEU A 129 -14.80 -21.55 3.56
C LEU A 129 -14.40 -20.10 3.89
N ILE A 130 -13.33 -19.59 3.28
CA ILE A 130 -12.88 -18.21 3.47
C ILE A 130 -13.97 -17.21 3.02
N SER A 131 -14.57 -17.42 1.85
CA SER A 131 -15.65 -16.58 1.34
C SER A 131 -16.89 -16.63 2.24
N GLN A 132 -17.25 -17.80 2.79
CA GLN A 132 -18.36 -17.93 3.74
C GLN A 132 -18.08 -17.18 5.05
N TRP A 133 -16.85 -17.26 5.58
CA TRP A 133 -16.46 -16.49 6.77
C TRP A 133 -16.46 -14.99 6.51
N HIS A 134 -16.03 -14.58 5.33
CA HIS A 134 -16.05 -13.18 4.94
C HIS A 134 -17.49 -12.64 4.84
N GLU A 135 -18.39 -13.41 4.22
CA GLU A 135 -19.81 -13.05 4.12
C GLU A 135 -20.48 -13.03 5.50
N LEU A 136 -20.18 -13.98 6.39
CA LEU A 136 -20.66 -13.95 7.77
C LEU A 136 -20.16 -12.69 8.50
N SER A 137 -18.89 -12.34 8.36
CA SER A 137 -18.32 -11.13 8.99
C SER A 137 -19.09 -9.88 8.58
N ARG A 138 -19.38 -9.74 7.28
CA ARG A 138 -20.16 -8.62 6.72
C ARG A 138 -21.59 -8.58 7.26
N ARG A 139 -22.24 -9.74 7.39
CA ARG A 139 -23.60 -9.88 7.95
C ARG A 139 -23.63 -9.58 9.44
N MET A 140 -22.62 -10.03 10.19
CA MET A 140 -22.48 -9.75 11.61
C MET A 140 -22.35 -8.25 11.88
N GLU A 141 -21.54 -7.52 11.10
CA GLU A 141 -21.43 -6.06 11.23
C GLU A 141 -22.78 -5.37 11.10
N TYR A 142 -23.61 -5.78 10.13
CA TYR A 142 -24.96 -5.24 9.98
C TYR A 142 -25.83 -5.48 11.21
N VAL A 143 -25.84 -6.72 11.74
CA VAL A 143 -26.58 -7.07 12.96
C VAL A 143 -26.11 -6.22 14.15
N PHE A 144 -24.79 -5.99 14.28
CA PHE A 144 -24.24 -5.14 15.34
C PHE A 144 -24.66 -3.67 15.21
N GLU A 145 -24.71 -3.12 14.00
CA GLU A 145 -25.07 -1.72 13.75
C GLU A 145 -26.58 -1.46 13.95
N THR A 146 -27.44 -2.41 13.61
CA THR A 146 -28.90 -2.22 13.66
C THR A 146 -29.53 -2.62 14.98
N ASN A 147 -28.79 -3.25 15.89
CA ASN A 147 -29.36 -3.77 17.14
C ASN A 147 -29.48 -2.68 18.22
N PRO A 148 -30.70 -2.38 18.70
CA PRO A 148 -30.92 -1.35 19.72
C PRO A 148 -30.16 -1.59 21.02
N ALA A 149 -29.96 -2.86 21.43
CA ALA A 149 -29.29 -3.23 22.69
C ALA A 149 -27.81 -2.86 22.74
N LEU A 150 -27.19 -2.60 21.58
CA LEU A 150 -25.77 -2.22 21.46
C LEU A 150 -25.58 -0.74 21.11
N SER A 151 -26.66 -0.04 20.79
CA SER A 151 -26.65 1.36 20.35
C SER A 151 -26.57 2.39 21.48
N GLU A 152 -26.99 2.05 22.71
CA GLU A 152 -27.01 2.98 23.84
C GLU A 152 -25.64 3.19 24.52
N GLU A 153 -24.71 2.23 24.46
CA GLU A 153 -23.37 2.34 25.10
C GLU A 153 -22.31 3.03 24.22
N THR A 154 -22.55 3.23 22.93
CA THR A 154 -21.55 3.73 21.97
C THR A 154 -21.51 5.25 21.82
N ASN A 155 -22.28 6.00 22.62
CA ASN A 155 -22.43 7.45 22.50
C ASN A 155 -21.33 8.32 23.15
N SER A 156 -20.11 7.80 23.31
CA SER A 156 -18.94 8.60 23.69
C SER A 156 -17.82 8.51 22.65
N GLN A 157 -17.65 9.61 21.89
CA GLN A 157 -16.54 9.95 20.98
C GLN A 157 -16.21 9.04 19.78
N ALA A 158 -16.67 7.79 19.70
CA ALA A 158 -16.35 6.92 18.57
C ALA A 158 -17.21 7.19 17.31
N ASN A 159 -18.45 7.64 17.46
CA ASN A 159 -19.41 7.73 16.35
C ASN A 159 -19.19 8.89 15.36
N TYR A 160 -18.24 9.80 15.60
CA TYR A 160 -17.92 10.85 14.61
C TYR A 160 -17.11 10.31 13.41
N TYR A 161 -16.67 9.05 13.46
CA TYR A 161 -15.95 8.36 12.37
C TYR A 161 -16.73 7.19 11.71
N PHE A 162 -17.93 6.86 12.19
CA PHE A 162 -18.71 5.72 11.70
C PHE A 162 -20.00 6.09 10.92
N GLY A 163 -20.41 7.36 10.96
CA GLY A 163 -21.68 7.80 10.40
C GLY A 163 -21.60 8.38 8.98
N SER A 164 -21.24 7.60 7.97
CA SER A 164 -21.75 7.76 6.58
C SER A 164 -21.11 6.75 5.62
N SER A 165 -21.96 6.02 4.89
CA SER A 165 -21.64 5.09 3.79
C SER A 165 -21.24 3.64 4.12
N TYR A 166 -22.07 2.87 4.83
CA TYR A 166 -21.89 1.40 4.94
C TYR A 166 -22.77 0.55 4.00
N ARG A 167 -23.62 1.16 3.17
CA ARG A 167 -24.30 0.43 2.10
C ARG A 167 -23.38 0.35 0.87
N ASP A 168 -22.98 -0.88 0.50
CA ASP A 168 -22.19 -1.26 -0.68
C ASP A 168 -20.67 -0.99 -0.68
N GLY A 169 -19.95 -1.41 0.38
CA GLY A 169 -18.47 -1.38 0.38
C GLY A 169 -17.82 -2.64 -0.20
N TYR A 170 -16.88 -2.47 -1.14
CA TYR A 170 -16.00 -3.54 -1.64
C TYR A 170 -14.96 -3.88 -0.55
N ILE A 171 -15.05 -5.06 0.07
CA ILE A 171 -14.03 -5.59 1.00
C ILE A 171 -13.44 -6.86 0.37
N LEU A 172 -12.12 -6.89 0.24
CA LEU A 172 -11.37 -8.02 -0.29
C LEU A 172 -11.30 -9.13 0.76
N PRO A 173 -11.59 -10.39 0.37
CA PRO A 173 -11.46 -11.52 1.28
C PRO A 173 -9.98 -11.81 1.60
N PRO A 174 -9.69 -12.43 2.77
CA PRO A 174 -8.33 -12.75 3.14
C PRO A 174 -7.71 -13.79 2.18
N SER A 175 -6.37 -13.82 2.11
CA SER A 175 -5.67 -14.71 1.19
C SER A 175 -5.97 -16.19 1.45
N SER A 176 -6.26 -16.94 0.39
CA SER A 176 -6.37 -18.40 0.41
C SER A 176 -5.01 -19.07 0.22
N ILE A 177 -4.90 -20.35 0.60
CA ILE A 177 -3.73 -21.15 0.22
C ILE A 177 -3.79 -21.51 -1.27
N MET A 178 -2.63 -21.70 -1.92
CA MET A 178 -2.61 -22.23 -3.29
C MET A 178 -3.18 -23.65 -3.34
N ALA A 179 -3.96 -23.99 -4.37
CA ALA A 179 -4.53 -25.34 -4.52
C ALA A 179 -3.46 -26.43 -4.59
N LYS A 180 -2.30 -26.12 -5.20
CA LYS A 180 -1.12 -27.00 -5.25
C LYS A 180 0.08 -26.29 -4.62
N LYS A 181 0.88 -27.05 -3.87
CA LYS A 181 2.19 -26.60 -3.37
C LYS A 181 3.11 -26.30 -4.55
N LEU A 182 3.91 -25.24 -4.46
CA LEU A 182 4.97 -24.98 -5.43
C LEU A 182 6.00 -26.13 -5.38
N PRO A 183 6.33 -26.78 -6.51
CA PRO A 183 7.27 -27.91 -6.53
C PRO A 183 8.74 -27.45 -6.47
N LEU A 184 9.05 -26.51 -5.57
CA LEU A 184 10.38 -25.95 -5.37
C LEU A 184 11.07 -26.61 -4.17
N LYS A 185 11.82 -27.70 -4.42
CA LYS A 185 12.49 -28.49 -3.35
C LYS A 185 13.41 -27.66 -2.46
N LYS A 186 14.13 -26.68 -3.02
CA LYS A 186 15.05 -25.78 -2.29
C LYS A 186 14.35 -24.58 -1.64
N GLY A 187 13.02 -24.47 -1.71
CA GLY A 187 12.30 -23.28 -1.29
C GLY A 187 12.33 -22.17 -2.34
N LEU A 188 11.97 -20.96 -1.91
CA LEU A 188 11.99 -19.72 -2.70
C LEU A 188 12.97 -18.74 -2.05
N SER A 189 13.93 -18.23 -2.82
CA SER A 189 14.88 -17.22 -2.35
C SER A 189 14.60 -15.84 -2.96
N LEU A 190 14.56 -14.81 -2.11
CA LEU A 190 14.28 -13.43 -2.50
C LEU A 190 15.42 -12.50 -2.11
N LEU A 191 15.73 -11.57 -3.02
CA LEU A 191 16.54 -10.40 -2.75
C LEU A 191 15.63 -9.18 -2.72
N VAL A 192 15.58 -8.47 -1.60
CA VAL A 192 14.64 -7.37 -1.38
C VAL A 192 15.31 -6.15 -0.77
N HIS A 193 14.64 -5.00 -0.86
CA HIS A 193 15.07 -3.80 -0.16
C HIS A 193 14.73 -3.85 1.33
N ALA A 194 15.56 -3.25 2.17
CA ALA A 194 15.34 -3.15 3.61
C ALA A 194 14.42 -1.96 3.96
N ASP A 195 13.11 -2.10 3.67
CA ASP A 195 12.09 -1.09 3.98
C ASP A 195 10.87 -1.66 4.73
N PRO A 196 9.98 -0.78 5.28
CA PRO A 196 8.83 -1.21 6.06
C PRO A 196 7.91 -2.24 5.38
N THR A 197 7.74 -2.23 4.06
CA THR A 197 6.87 -3.21 3.39
C THR A 197 7.54 -4.56 3.30
N PHE A 198 8.81 -4.63 2.93
CA PHE A 198 9.53 -5.91 2.95
C PHE A 198 9.79 -6.42 4.38
N MET A 199 9.85 -5.53 5.38
CA MET A 199 9.80 -5.92 6.79
C MET A 199 8.44 -6.49 7.19
N ALA A 200 7.33 -5.93 6.70
CA ALA A 200 6.00 -6.53 6.88
C ALA A 200 5.94 -7.93 6.24
N MET A 201 6.47 -8.09 5.02
CA MET A 201 6.63 -9.39 4.38
C MET A 201 7.46 -10.37 5.23
N ALA A 202 8.54 -9.91 5.86
CA ALA A 202 9.36 -10.74 6.75
C ALA A 202 8.59 -11.21 7.99
N LYS A 203 7.74 -10.35 8.59
CA LYS A 203 6.83 -10.74 9.68
C LYS A 203 5.82 -11.79 9.23
N LEU A 204 5.34 -11.67 7.99
CA LEU A 204 4.36 -12.55 7.35
C LEU A 204 4.96 -13.81 6.71
N LYS A 205 6.28 -14.04 6.87
CA LYS A 205 6.99 -15.16 6.26
C LYS A 205 6.26 -16.49 6.42
N LYS A 206 5.80 -16.81 7.63
CA LYS A 206 5.09 -18.08 7.91
C LYS A 206 3.77 -18.20 7.16
N ASN A 207 3.03 -17.10 7.01
CA ASN A 207 1.77 -17.06 6.26
C ASN A 207 2.03 -17.39 4.79
N PHE A 208 3.05 -16.77 4.18
CA PHE A 208 3.44 -17.06 2.80
C PHE A 208 4.03 -18.46 2.63
N GLU A 209 4.85 -18.96 3.56
CA GLU A 209 5.35 -20.35 3.53
C GLU A 209 4.19 -21.36 3.56
N ILE A 210 3.15 -21.09 4.34
CA ILE A 210 1.91 -21.89 4.35
C ILE A 210 1.16 -21.73 3.03
N MET A 211 1.02 -20.52 2.51
CA MET A 211 0.35 -20.26 1.23
C MET A 211 0.99 -21.06 0.09
N PHE A 212 2.30 -20.93 -0.09
CA PHE A 212 3.08 -21.58 -1.15
C PHE A 212 3.40 -23.06 -0.89
N GLY A 213 3.44 -23.46 0.38
CA GLY A 213 3.88 -24.78 0.82
C GLY A 213 5.39 -25.00 0.73
N VAL A 214 6.18 -23.94 0.57
CA VAL A 214 7.65 -23.99 0.49
C VAL A 214 8.27 -22.99 1.45
N ASN A 215 9.52 -23.25 1.88
CA ASN A 215 10.25 -22.32 2.74
C ASN A 215 10.67 -21.08 1.96
N ILE A 216 10.68 -19.93 2.64
CA ILE A 216 11.08 -18.65 2.07
C ILE A 216 12.37 -18.17 2.72
N GLN A 217 13.35 -17.80 1.90
CA GLN A 217 14.57 -17.15 2.35
C GLN A 217 14.61 -15.74 1.76
N ASN A 218 14.77 -14.74 2.61
CA ASN A 218 14.86 -13.34 2.20
C ASN A 218 16.22 -12.76 2.60
N ARG A 219 16.83 -11.98 1.70
CA ARG A 219 17.98 -11.13 1.99
C ARG A 219 17.57 -9.68 1.74
N ALA A 220 17.46 -8.90 2.81
CA ALA A 220 17.16 -7.48 2.74
C ALA A 220 18.47 -6.66 2.74
N LEU A 221 18.60 -5.71 1.82
CA LEU A 221 19.77 -4.82 1.71
C LEU A 221 19.33 -3.36 1.56
N SER A 222 20.23 -2.42 1.90
CA SER A 222 20.06 -1.01 1.54
C SER A 222 20.08 -0.83 0.01
N ILE A 223 19.48 0.24 -0.51
CA ILE A 223 19.32 0.48 -1.96
C ILE A 223 20.61 0.29 -2.77
N ASP A 224 21.73 0.89 -2.38
CA ASP A 224 22.98 0.77 -3.13
C ASP A 224 23.54 -0.66 -3.09
N ARG A 225 23.50 -1.30 -1.91
CA ARG A 225 23.94 -2.70 -1.74
C ARG A 225 23.03 -3.69 -2.45
N LEU A 226 21.74 -3.35 -2.58
CA LEU A 226 20.76 -4.12 -3.33
C LEU A 226 21.15 -4.12 -4.81
N ARG A 227 21.39 -2.94 -5.41
CA ARG A 227 21.85 -2.85 -6.81
C ARG A 227 23.15 -3.61 -7.04
N GLU A 228 24.14 -3.45 -6.17
CA GLU A 228 25.39 -4.21 -6.25
C GLU A 228 25.18 -5.72 -6.22
N GLU A 229 24.35 -6.23 -5.30
CA GLU A 229 24.07 -7.67 -5.24
C GLU A 229 23.28 -8.17 -6.46
N ILE A 230 22.40 -7.35 -7.06
CA ILE A 230 21.72 -7.70 -8.32
C ILE A 230 22.75 -7.91 -9.43
N LEU A 231 23.69 -6.98 -9.61
CA LEU A 231 24.73 -7.06 -10.63
C LEU A 231 25.68 -8.26 -10.39
N ILE A 232 26.12 -8.45 -9.14
CA ILE A 232 26.94 -9.62 -8.75
C ILE A 232 26.16 -10.92 -8.98
N ASN A 233 24.86 -10.94 -8.75
CA ASN A 233 24.04 -12.12 -8.98
C ASN A 233 23.85 -12.42 -10.47
N ALA A 234 23.71 -11.40 -11.30
CA ALA A 234 23.59 -11.53 -12.75
C ALA A 234 24.86 -12.11 -13.39
N SER A 235 26.04 -11.85 -12.82
CA SER A 235 27.31 -12.40 -13.31
C SER A 235 27.55 -13.88 -12.94
N ARG A 236 26.63 -14.52 -12.20
CA ARG A 236 26.74 -15.93 -11.82
C ARG A 236 26.18 -16.82 -12.91
N GLU A 237 26.74 -18.02 -13.06
CA GLU A 237 26.17 -19.07 -13.91
C GLU A 237 24.74 -19.43 -13.47
N GLN A 238 24.52 -19.51 -12.16
CA GLN A 238 23.21 -19.77 -11.57
C GLN A 238 22.87 -18.72 -10.51
N SER A 239 21.66 -18.17 -10.60
CA SER A 239 21.14 -17.20 -9.64
C SER A 239 21.10 -17.78 -8.23
N LYS A 240 21.48 -16.97 -7.24
CA LYS A 240 21.20 -17.25 -5.81
C LYS A 240 19.75 -16.94 -5.44
N TYR A 241 19.08 -16.12 -6.23
CA TYR A 241 17.74 -15.58 -5.97
C TYR A 241 16.75 -16.05 -7.03
N ASP A 242 15.57 -16.48 -6.60
CA ASP A 242 14.47 -16.78 -7.51
C ASP A 242 13.70 -15.51 -7.90
N ILE A 243 13.50 -14.59 -6.95
CA ILE A 243 12.81 -13.32 -7.16
C ILE A 243 13.69 -12.17 -6.66
N ILE A 244 13.75 -11.09 -7.43
CA ILE A 244 14.45 -9.86 -7.05
C ILE A 244 13.43 -8.72 -7.03
N ALA A 245 13.36 -7.98 -5.92
CA ALA A 245 12.70 -6.68 -5.91
C ALA A 245 13.68 -5.63 -6.44
N CYS A 246 13.38 -5.05 -7.60
CA CYS A 246 14.23 -4.07 -8.27
C CYS A 246 13.58 -2.67 -8.18
N ASP A 247 14.38 -1.63 -7.91
CA ASP A 247 13.87 -0.24 -7.91
C ASP A 247 13.40 0.11 -9.32
N LEU A 248 12.26 0.80 -9.40
CA LEU A 248 11.57 1.07 -10.67
C LEU A 248 12.44 1.69 -11.78
N PRO A 249 13.29 2.71 -11.58
CA PRO A 249 14.11 3.26 -12.67
C PRO A 249 15.14 2.26 -13.21
N TRP A 250 15.60 1.29 -12.42
CA TRP A 250 16.67 0.39 -12.84
C TRP A 250 16.23 -0.64 -13.87
N PHE A 251 14.94 -0.77 -14.18
CA PHE A 251 14.48 -1.74 -15.17
C PHE A 251 15.07 -1.51 -16.55
N GLY A 252 15.37 -0.26 -16.94
CA GLY A 252 16.11 0.02 -18.17
C GLY A 252 17.50 -0.61 -18.18
N GLU A 253 18.28 -0.36 -17.11
CA GLU A 253 19.61 -0.93 -16.91
C GLU A 253 19.58 -2.46 -16.90
N MET A 254 18.69 -3.04 -16.10
CA MET A 254 18.66 -4.48 -15.87
C MET A 254 18.11 -5.25 -17.07
N ALA A 255 17.12 -4.69 -17.78
CA ALA A 255 16.55 -5.32 -18.96
C ALA A 255 17.50 -5.24 -20.17
N ASP A 256 18.13 -4.09 -20.41
CA ASP A 256 19.09 -3.94 -21.51
C ASP A 256 20.31 -4.85 -21.36
N ALA A 257 20.79 -5.02 -20.12
CA ALA A 257 21.86 -5.96 -19.79
C ALA A 257 21.41 -7.45 -19.76
N GLY A 258 20.14 -7.74 -20.04
CA GLY A 258 19.59 -9.10 -20.09
C GLY A 258 19.55 -9.81 -18.73
N HIS A 259 19.49 -9.07 -17.62
CA HIS A 259 19.54 -9.63 -16.27
C HIS A 259 18.19 -10.22 -15.81
N PHE A 260 17.08 -9.81 -16.43
CA PHE A 260 15.73 -10.30 -16.10
C PHE A 260 15.05 -11.00 -17.27
N ILE A 261 14.12 -11.91 -16.95
CA ILE A 261 13.25 -12.57 -17.91
C ILE A 261 12.06 -11.65 -18.24
N PRO A 262 11.69 -11.46 -19.52
CA PRO A 262 10.46 -10.76 -19.89
C PRO A 262 9.22 -11.56 -19.46
N LEU A 263 8.19 -10.87 -18.99
CA LEU A 263 7.03 -11.45 -18.31
C LEU A 263 5.78 -11.49 -19.19
N ASP A 264 5.77 -10.83 -20.36
CA ASP A 264 4.59 -10.69 -21.22
C ASP A 264 3.97 -12.04 -21.61
N GLY A 265 4.81 -13.03 -21.97
CA GLY A 265 4.33 -14.38 -22.29
C GLY A 265 3.62 -15.05 -21.12
N PHE A 266 4.20 -14.96 -19.92
CA PHE A 266 3.60 -15.52 -18.71
C PHE A 266 2.31 -14.80 -18.31
N MET A 267 2.27 -13.46 -18.47
CA MET A 267 1.08 -12.65 -18.21
C MET A 267 -0.07 -13.03 -19.14
N ASN A 268 0.21 -13.22 -20.43
CA ASN A 268 -0.80 -13.62 -21.41
C ASN A 268 -1.30 -15.05 -21.16
N GLU A 269 -0.40 -15.99 -20.86
CA GLU A 269 -0.76 -17.38 -20.58
C GLU A 269 -1.64 -17.54 -19.33
N THR A 270 -1.41 -16.72 -18.30
CA THR A 270 -2.17 -16.80 -17.03
C THR A 270 -3.33 -15.82 -16.92
N GLY A 271 -3.55 -14.97 -17.93
CA GLY A 271 -4.58 -13.92 -17.89
C GLY A 271 -4.34 -12.89 -16.79
N PHE A 272 -3.09 -12.48 -16.58
CA PHE A 272 -2.73 -11.55 -15.51
C PHE A 272 -3.36 -10.16 -15.73
N ASP A 273 -4.14 -9.70 -14.75
CA ASP A 273 -4.79 -8.39 -14.79
C ASP A 273 -3.80 -7.26 -14.44
N ALA A 274 -3.13 -6.75 -15.47
CA ALA A 274 -2.25 -5.59 -15.39
C ALA A 274 -3.00 -4.26 -15.20
N ALA A 275 -4.29 -4.19 -15.57
CA ALA A 275 -5.08 -2.95 -15.49
C ALA A 275 -5.46 -2.59 -14.05
N ASP A 276 -5.46 -3.58 -13.15
CA ASP A 276 -5.61 -3.34 -11.72
C ASP A 276 -4.39 -2.67 -11.07
N PHE A 277 -3.26 -2.51 -11.77
CA PHE A 277 -2.08 -1.84 -11.23
C PHE A 277 -2.02 -0.36 -11.61
N ASN A 278 -1.27 0.41 -10.82
CA ASN A 278 -0.96 1.80 -11.15
C ASN A 278 -0.20 1.88 -12.50
N LYS A 279 -0.73 2.69 -13.43
CA LYS A 279 -0.22 2.81 -14.81
C LYS A 279 1.26 3.21 -14.87
N GLU A 280 1.66 4.17 -14.04
CA GLU A 280 3.01 4.74 -14.03
C GLU A 280 4.00 3.76 -13.39
N ALA A 281 3.59 3.03 -12.36
CA ALA A 281 4.40 1.99 -11.74
C ALA A 281 4.64 0.82 -12.70
N MET A 282 3.60 0.36 -13.41
CA MET A 282 3.72 -0.66 -14.46
C MET A 282 4.65 -0.19 -15.59
N ALA A 283 4.51 1.07 -16.01
CA ALA A 283 5.35 1.67 -17.05
C ALA A 283 6.83 1.73 -16.65
N SER A 284 7.10 1.99 -15.38
CA SER A 284 8.47 2.09 -14.88
C SER A 284 9.20 0.74 -14.89
N SER A 285 8.49 -0.38 -14.81
CA SER A 285 9.06 -1.73 -14.91
C SER A 285 8.98 -2.35 -16.31
N ARG A 286 8.71 -1.52 -17.34
CA ARG A 286 8.83 -1.87 -18.76
C ARG A 286 10.13 -1.35 -19.35
N PHE A 287 10.59 -2.04 -20.39
CA PHE A 287 11.68 -1.56 -21.23
C PHE A 287 11.45 -2.03 -22.67
N LYS A 288 11.57 -1.10 -23.64
CA LYS A 288 11.37 -1.38 -25.08
C LYS A 288 10.07 -2.17 -25.36
N GLY A 289 8.98 -1.81 -24.67
CA GLY A 289 7.65 -2.40 -24.85
C GLY A 289 7.43 -3.77 -24.21
N GLN A 290 8.39 -4.31 -23.46
CA GLN A 290 8.26 -5.57 -22.73
C GLN A 290 8.20 -5.32 -21.21
N GLN A 291 7.38 -6.10 -20.51
CA GLN A 291 7.23 -6.05 -19.06
C GLN A 291 8.29 -6.95 -18.39
N TYR A 292 9.12 -6.40 -17.50
CA TYR A 292 10.18 -7.16 -16.84
C TYR A 292 9.95 -7.35 -15.33
N GLY A 293 9.05 -6.56 -14.75
CA GLY A 293 8.71 -6.70 -13.34
C GLY A 293 7.28 -6.33 -13.02
N ILE A 294 6.72 -6.95 -11.98
CA ILE A 294 5.38 -6.65 -11.46
C ILE A 294 5.51 -5.78 -10.20
N PRO A 295 4.95 -4.56 -10.16
CA PRO A 295 5.00 -3.68 -9.00
C PRO A 295 4.49 -4.37 -7.73
N ILE A 296 5.26 -4.30 -6.66
CA ILE A 296 4.85 -4.74 -5.32
C ILE A 296 4.54 -3.55 -4.41
N GLN A 297 5.08 -2.38 -4.74
CA GLN A 297 4.86 -1.12 -4.05
C GLN A 297 4.89 0.04 -5.05
N THR A 298 4.05 1.05 -4.83
CA THR A 298 4.13 2.35 -5.51
C THR A 298 4.33 3.43 -4.46
N THR A 299 5.48 4.07 -4.47
CA THR A 299 5.99 4.87 -3.35
C THR A 299 6.42 6.26 -3.79
N PRO A 300 5.49 7.11 -4.26
CA PRO A 300 5.85 8.43 -4.74
C PRO A 300 6.59 9.25 -3.69
N GLU A 301 7.50 10.11 -4.15
CA GLU A 301 8.06 11.17 -3.31
C GLU A 301 7.01 12.28 -3.21
N LEU A 302 6.66 12.68 -1.99
CA LEU A 302 5.68 13.74 -1.71
C LEU A 302 6.27 14.77 -0.75
N LEU A 303 5.72 15.97 -0.71
CA LEU A 303 5.97 16.91 0.38
C LEU A 303 5.02 16.56 1.54
N VAL A 304 5.58 16.32 2.73
CA VAL A 304 4.82 16.20 3.97
C VAL A 304 4.97 17.46 4.81
N CYS A 305 3.85 17.99 5.29
CA CYS A 305 3.77 19.19 6.13
C CYS A 305 3.08 18.86 7.44
N ARG A 306 3.63 19.35 8.56
CA ARG A 306 3.02 19.27 9.88
C ARG A 306 1.77 20.14 9.95
N GLN A 307 0.59 19.51 9.97
CA GLN A 307 -0.69 20.21 9.97
C GLN A 307 -0.86 21.11 11.18
N ASP A 308 -0.43 20.65 12.35
CA ASP A 308 -0.50 21.41 13.59
C ASP A 308 0.41 22.64 13.57
N VAL A 309 1.63 22.53 13.03
CA VAL A 309 2.54 23.68 12.85
C VAL A 309 1.97 24.69 11.86
N PHE A 310 1.46 24.22 10.72
CA PHE A 310 0.86 25.10 9.71
C PHE A 310 -0.39 25.81 10.24
N GLN A 311 -1.23 25.12 11.01
CA GLN A 311 -2.43 25.68 11.61
C GLN A 311 -2.09 26.70 12.71
N GLU A 312 -1.16 26.39 13.61
CA GLU A 312 -0.71 27.31 14.68
C GLU A 312 -0.17 28.62 14.10
N MET A 313 0.54 28.54 12.98
CA MET A 313 1.15 29.68 12.31
C MET A 313 0.26 30.37 11.27
N GLY A 314 -0.94 29.83 10.99
CA GLY A 314 -1.83 30.34 9.93
C GLY A 314 -1.22 30.25 8.52
N LEU A 315 -0.32 29.29 8.28
CA LEU A 315 0.35 29.10 7.00
C LEU A 315 -0.54 28.35 6.01
N LYS A 316 -0.45 28.73 4.74
CA LYS A 316 -1.02 27.95 3.63
C LYS A 316 -0.05 26.86 3.20
N TYR A 317 -0.59 25.72 2.77
CA TYR A 317 0.22 24.65 2.17
C TYR A 317 0.83 25.12 0.85
N PRO A 318 2.13 24.85 0.60
CA PRO A 318 2.81 25.37 -0.57
C PRO A 318 2.50 24.58 -1.83
N GLU A 319 2.15 25.29 -2.90
CA GLU A 319 1.99 24.73 -4.25
C GLU A 319 3.18 25.01 -5.16
N THR A 320 3.97 26.05 -4.83
CA THR A 320 5.17 26.47 -5.58
C THR A 320 6.41 26.46 -4.68
N THR A 321 7.59 26.37 -5.29
CA THR A 321 8.87 26.37 -4.55
C THR A 321 9.06 27.66 -3.77
N GLN A 322 8.62 28.80 -4.32
CA GLN A 322 8.63 30.07 -3.61
C GLN A 322 7.74 30.03 -2.35
N GLN A 323 6.51 29.53 -2.46
CA GLN A 323 5.63 29.38 -1.29
C GLN A 323 6.21 28.41 -0.26
N LEU A 324 6.91 27.37 -0.70
CA LEU A 324 7.61 26.46 0.21
C LEU A 324 8.73 27.19 0.96
N LEU A 325 9.53 28.00 0.26
CA LEU A 325 10.59 28.81 0.88
C LEU A 325 10.00 29.84 1.85
N ASP A 326 8.91 30.50 1.49
CA ASP A 326 8.22 31.46 2.36
C ASP A 326 7.72 30.80 3.66
N ALA A 327 7.06 29.64 3.53
CA ALA A 327 6.63 28.84 4.68
C ALA A 327 7.84 28.37 5.52
N ALA A 328 8.92 27.95 4.87
CA ALA A 328 10.13 27.52 5.54
C ALA A 328 10.82 28.65 6.31
N TYR A 329 10.92 29.85 5.73
CA TYR A 329 11.43 31.04 6.41
C TYR A 329 10.56 31.44 7.59
N ALA A 330 9.23 31.35 7.45
CA ALA A 330 8.31 31.60 8.56
C ALA A 330 8.57 30.64 9.72
N ILE A 331 8.63 29.33 9.47
CA ILE A 331 8.92 28.30 10.49
C ILE A 331 10.28 28.57 11.13
N GLN A 332 11.32 28.84 10.35
CA GLN A 332 12.68 29.08 10.84
C GLN A 332 12.79 30.35 11.71
N ARG A 333 11.94 31.35 11.50
CA ARG A 333 11.89 32.61 12.28
C ARG A 333 10.95 32.53 13.49
N SER A 334 10.13 31.50 13.58
CA SER A 334 9.18 31.31 14.68
C SER A 334 9.90 31.00 16.00
N SER A 335 9.19 31.13 17.11
CA SER A 335 9.65 30.68 18.43
C SER A 335 9.61 29.14 18.58
N ILE A 336 9.05 28.43 17.59
CA ILE A 336 8.97 26.96 17.59
C ILE A 336 10.40 26.43 17.41
N ARG A 337 10.87 25.61 18.36
CA ARG A 337 12.22 25.03 18.34
C ARG A 337 12.30 23.88 17.34
N MET A 338 12.23 24.21 16.06
CA MET A 338 12.14 23.27 14.94
C MET A 338 12.87 23.83 13.71
N LYS A 339 13.38 22.96 12.84
CA LYS A 339 13.91 23.33 11.52
C LYS A 339 12.81 23.34 10.48
N ALA A 340 13.00 24.07 9.39
CA ALA A 340 11.91 24.23 8.43
C ALA A 340 11.66 22.93 7.66
N ILE A 341 12.71 22.34 7.10
CA ILE A 341 12.57 21.23 6.14
C ILE A 341 13.74 20.24 6.15
N ALA A 342 13.45 18.95 5.99
CA ALA A 342 14.45 17.92 5.69
C ALA A 342 14.18 17.23 4.33
N TRP A 343 15.25 16.79 3.67
CA TRP A 343 15.25 16.22 2.33
C TRP A 343 16.52 15.39 2.10
N ASN A 344 16.60 14.64 1.01
CA ASN A 344 17.79 13.86 0.69
C ASN A 344 18.89 14.77 0.14
N ALA A 345 19.88 15.12 0.98
CA ALA A 345 21.05 15.87 0.54
C ALA A 345 22.37 15.11 0.70
N ALA A 346 22.33 13.87 1.20
CA ALA A 346 23.50 12.99 1.25
C ALA A 346 24.09 12.75 -0.15
N ARG A 347 25.42 12.80 -0.23
CA ARG A 347 26.19 12.57 -1.47
C ARG A 347 25.83 11.25 -2.13
N GLY A 348 25.75 11.25 -3.46
CA GLY A 348 25.45 10.07 -4.27
C GLY A 348 23.96 9.87 -4.52
N THR A 349 23.49 8.62 -4.54
CA THR A 349 22.12 8.23 -4.88
C THR A 349 21.03 9.10 -4.21
N PRO A 350 21.11 9.44 -2.91
CA PRO A 350 20.08 10.25 -2.25
C PRO A 350 19.89 11.63 -2.89
N LEU A 351 20.95 12.43 -2.99
CA LEU A 351 20.89 13.75 -3.62
C LEU A 351 20.59 13.67 -5.12
N GLY A 352 21.11 12.65 -5.80
CA GLY A 352 20.80 12.40 -7.20
C GLY A 352 19.30 12.26 -7.44
N HIS A 353 18.59 11.49 -6.61
CA HIS A 353 17.13 11.38 -6.69
C HIS A 353 16.45 12.73 -6.45
N SER A 354 16.85 13.47 -5.41
CA SER A 354 16.28 14.81 -5.16
C SER A 354 16.47 15.74 -6.36
N PHE A 355 17.64 15.73 -6.99
CA PHE A 355 17.92 16.56 -8.17
C PHE A 355 17.03 16.18 -9.35
N LEU A 356 16.92 14.89 -9.69
CA LEU A 356 16.07 14.42 -10.80
C LEU A 356 14.58 14.75 -10.57
N PHE A 357 14.09 14.56 -9.34
CA PHE A 357 12.72 14.90 -8.97
C PHE A 357 12.44 16.39 -9.06
N SER A 358 13.39 17.21 -8.61
CA SER A 358 13.27 18.67 -8.66
C SER A 358 13.38 19.18 -10.09
N MET A 359 14.26 18.63 -10.93
CA MET A 359 14.26 18.91 -12.37
C MET A 359 12.86 18.71 -12.97
N GLY A 360 12.21 17.59 -12.64
CA GLY A 360 10.84 17.33 -13.06
C GLY A 360 9.84 18.38 -12.57
N SER A 361 9.88 18.78 -11.29
CA SER A 361 8.97 19.82 -10.77
C SER A 361 9.27 21.22 -11.29
N PHE A 362 10.48 21.45 -11.83
CA PHE A 362 10.88 22.65 -12.56
C PHE A 362 10.61 22.56 -14.08
N GLY A 363 9.99 21.47 -14.54
CA GLY A 363 9.43 21.36 -15.88
C GLY A 363 10.30 20.63 -16.91
N GLN A 364 11.36 19.93 -16.48
CA GLN A 364 12.28 19.25 -17.40
C GLN A 364 12.85 17.93 -16.82
N PRO A 365 12.87 16.82 -17.59
CA PRO A 365 13.59 15.61 -17.17
C PRO A 365 15.11 15.79 -17.26
N ILE A 366 15.87 14.90 -16.61
CA ILE A 366 17.34 14.96 -16.61
C ILE A 366 17.98 14.65 -17.98
N ILE A 367 17.20 14.13 -18.91
CA ILE A 367 17.54 13.92 -20.31
C ILE A 367 16.50 14.62 -21.19
N ASP A 368 16.83 14.91 -22.44
CA ASP A 368 16.01 15.68 -23.38
C ASP A 368 14.79 14.91 -23.94
N LEU A 369 13.97 14.35 -23.04
CA LEU A 369 12.80 13.60 -23.46
C LEU A 369 11.85 14.45 -24.29
N ARG A 370 11.23 13.82 -25.28
CA ARG A 370 10.16 14.42 -26.07
C ARG A 370 8.95 14.75 -25.20
N LYS A 371 8.46 15.99 -25.30
CA LYS A 371 7.20 16.41 -24.65
C LYS A 371 6.00 15.69 -25.26
N VAL A 372 5.08 15.29 -24.39
CA VAL A 372 3.74 14.77 -24.73
C VAL A 372 2.68 15.53 -23.94
N GLU A 373 1.41 15.36 -24.29
CA GLU A 373 0.27 16.13 -23.74
C GLU A 373 0.37 16.38 -22.23
N ASN A 374 0.65 15.33 -21.46
CA ASN A 374 0.74 15.42 -20.00
C ASN A 374 2.10 14.99 -19.44
N GLY A 375 3.20 15.43 -20.07
CA GLY A 375 4.56 15.24 -19.53
C GLY A 375 5.58 14.93 -20.63
N PHE A 376 6.29 13.82 -20.45
CA PHE A 376 7.40 13.43 -21.30
C PHE A 376 7.32 11.94 -21.65
N ASP A 377 7.71 11.59 -22.87
CA ASP A 377 7.80 10.20 -23.32
C ASP A 377 9.06 9.55 -22.76
N ALA A 378 8.89 8.77 -21.70
CA ALA A 378 9.98 8.04 -21.05
C ALA A 378 10.03 6.55 -21.44
N GLU A 379 9.08 6.05 -22.23
CA GLU A 379 9.06 4.65 -22.65
C GLU A 379 9.86 4.42 -23.93
N TRP A 380 9.95 5.43 -24.81
CA TRP A 380 10.58 5.31 -26.13
C TRP A 380 11.60 6.41 -26.47
N PRO A 381 12.50 6.81 -25.56
CA PRO A 381 13.52 7.81 -25.89
C PRO A 381 14.53 7.27 -26.91
N LYS A 382 14.96 8.11 -27.86
CA LYS A 382 15.95 7.74 -28.89
C LYS A 382 16.84 8.91 -29.31
N GLY A 383 18.08 8.57 -29.70
CA GLY A 383 19.00 9.55 -30.29
C GLY A 383 19.31 10.69 -29.32
N GLU A 384 19.18 11.93 -29.83
CA GLU A 384 19.34 13.16 -29.05
C GLU A 384 18.36 13.29 -27.87
N GLU A 385 17.23 12.56 -27.84
CA GLU A 385 16.31 12.58 -26.70
C GLU A 385 16.93 11.98 -25.41
N LEU A 386 18.07 11.29 -25.54
CA LEU A 386 18.87 10.76 -24.43
C LEU A 386 19.99 11.72 -23.97
N ARG A 387 20.09 12.92 -24.56
CA ARG A 387 21.08 13.91 -24.18
C ARG A 387 20.83 14.41 -22.75
N PRO A 388 21.84 14.38 -21.84
CA PRO A 388 21.73 14.91 -20.50
C PRO A 388 21.49 16.42 -20.48
N MET A 389 20.71 16.89 -19.50
CA MET A 389 20.22 18.27 -19.41
C MET A 389 20.72 18.99 -18.15
N PHE A 390 22.01 18.88 -17.84
CA PHE A 390 22.60 19.50 -16.65
C PHE A 390 22.92 20.99 -16.80
N VAL A 391 23.03 21.52 -18.03
CA VAL A 391 23.42 22.94 -18.28
C VAL A 391 22.23 23.81 -18.71
N THR A 392 21.03 23.45 -18.25
CA THR A 392 19.78 24.16 -18.56
C THR A 392 19.41 25.14 -17.44
N ASP A 393 18.47 26.03 -17.73
CA ASP A 393 17.96 26.98 -16.73
C ASP A 393 17.23 26.26 -15.60
N ALA A 394 16.49 25.18 -15.91
CA ALA A 394 15.88 24.33 -14.89
C ALA A 394 16.94 23.75 -13.92
N ALA A 395 18.07 23.26 -14.44
CA ALA A 395 19.15 22.74 -13.61
C ALA A 395 19.78 23.82 -12.71
N ARG A 396 20.00 25.03 -13.24
CA ARG A 396 20.49 26.18 -12.46
C ARG A 396 19.51 26.58 -11.36
N ASP A 397 18.22 26.61 -11.67
CA ASP A 397 17.16 26.97 -10.74
C ASP A 397 17.01 25.94 -9.62
N VAL A 398 17.11 24.64 -9.94
CA VAL A 398 17.15 23.57 -8.92
C VAL A 398 18.35 23.73 -8.00
N CYS A 399 19.54 24.04 -8.53
CA CYS A 399 20.71 24.31 -7.70
C CYS A 399 20.50 25.51 -6.76
N ASN A 400 19.89 26.59 -7.24
CA ASN A 400 19.59 27.76 -6.40
C ASN A 400 18.60 27.39 -5.29
N PHE A 401 17.53 26.68 -5.66
CA PHE A 401 16.54 26.19 -4.70
C PHE A 401 17.18 25.30 -3.62
N PHE A 402 18.04 24.36 -4.00
CA PHE A 402 18.75 23.52 -3.03
C PHE A 402 19.70 24.30 -2.14
N ALA A 403 20.43 25.28 -2.67
CA ALA A 403 21.31 26.13 -1.87
C ALA A 403 20.52 26.91 -0.80
N GLU A 404 19.33 27.40 -1.14
CA GLU A 404 18.43 28.03 -0.18
C GLU A 404 17.92 27.04 0.87
N LEU A 405 17.49 25.84 0.46
CA LEU A 405 17.03 24.79 1.37
C LEU A 405 18.09 24.39 2.41
N ILE A 406 19.38 24.34 2.05
CA ILE A 406 20.46 24.01 3.00
C ILE A 406 20.40 24.92 4.24
N SER A 407 20.14 26.22 4.05
CA SER A 407 20.07 27.19 5.16
C SER A 407 18.85 26.98 6.08
N LEU A 408 17.81 26.36 5.56
CA LEU A 408 16.51 26.11 6.20
C LEU A 408 16.44 24.72 6.85
N SER A 409 17.43 23.87 6.60
CA SER A 409 17.48 22.48 7.02
C SER A 409 18.29 22.25 8.31
N PRO A 410 18.23 21.03 8.89
CA PRO A 410 19.16 20.59 9.94
C PRO A 410 20.62 20.74 9.53
N LYS A 411 21.52 21.03 10.49
CA LYS A 411 22.95 21.29 10.20
C LYS A 411 23.66 20.12 9.50
N ASN A 412 23.20 18.89 9.74
CA ASN A 412 23.74 17.67 9.14
C ASN A 412 22.97 17.22 7.88
N ILE A 413 22.21 18.11 7.23
CA ILE A 413 21.40 17.78 6.04
C ILE A 413 22.20 17.10 4.92
N LEU A 414 23.45 17.52 4.68
CA LEU A 414 24.35 16.92 3.69
C LEU A 414 24.77 15.47 4.00
N ASN A 415 24.37 14.93 5.16
CA ASN A 415 24.55 13.53 5.54
C ASN A 415 23.20 12.79 5.67
N MET A 416 22.07 13.44 5.38
CA MET A 416 20.75 12.84 5.50
C MET A 416 20.33 12.16 4.19
N SER A 417 19.96 10.89 4.30
CA SER A 417 19.26 10.13 3.27
C SER A 417 17.79 9.91 3.69
N TRP A 418 17.13 8.93 3.07
CA TRP A 418 15.72 8.61 3.29
C TRP A 418 15.33 8.40 4.76
N PHE A 419 16.07 7.56 5.50
CA PHE A 419 15.73 7.22 6.88
C PHE A 419 16.03 8.37 7.85
N GLU A 420 17.13 9.09 7.67
CA GLU A 420 17.48 10.22 8.54
C GLU A 420 16.45 11.35 8.42
N ARG A 421 16.03 11.70 7.20
CA ARG A 421 15.04 12.76 7.00
C ARG A 421 13.65 12.37 7.51
N ALA A 422 13.24 11.11 7.29
CA ALA A 422 11.94 10.62 7.79
C ALA A 422 11.93 10.57 9.32
N ARG A 423 13.06 10.19 9.95
CA ARG A 423 13.23 10.22 11.40
C ARG A 423 13.20 11.64 11.96
N ALA A 424 13.87 12.59 11.33
CA ALA A 424 13.84 14.00 11.74
C ALA A 424 12.39 14.53 11.74
N TYR A 425 11.60 14.21 10.72
CA TYR A 425 10.19 14.56 10.67
C TYR A 425 9.37 13.84 11.76
N ALA A 426 9.56 12.52 11.90
CA ALA A 426 8.88 11.71 12.91
C ALA A 426 9.17 12.16 14.35
N ASN A 427 10.38 12.64 14.63
CA ASN A 427 10.77 13.17 15.93
C ASN A 427 10.27 14.61 16.18
N GLY A 428 9.63 15.25 15.20
CA GLY A 428 9.22 16.65 15.29
C GLY A 428 10.38 17.65 15.21
N GLU A 429 11.52 17.26 14.63
CA GLU A 429 12.68 18.14 14.47
C GLU A 429 12.51 19.11 13.29
N VAL A 430 11.64 18.78 12.32
CA VAL A 430 11.34 19.59 11.14
C VAL A 430 9.83 19.76 10.91
N GLY A 431 9.43 20.90 10.33
CA GLY A 431 8.02 21.21 10.03
C GLY A 431 7.54 20.67 8.69
N MET A 432 8.46 20.45 7.77
CA MET A 432 8.23 19.87 6.46
C MET A 432 9.29 18.81 6.13
N ALA A 433 8.97 17.88 5.24
CA ALA A 433 9.98 17.03 4.62
C ALA A 433 9.55 16.58 3.22
N PHE A 434 10.50 16.42 2.29
CA PHE A 434 10.26 15.55 1.13
C PHE A 434 10.33 14.11 1.61
N THR A 435 9.29 13.31 1.34
CA THR A 435 9.16 11.93 1.78
C THR A 435 8.50 10.98 0.78
N ALA A 436 9.28 9.98 0.34
CA ALA A 436 8.78 8.71 -0.19
C ALA A 436 7.76 8.07 0.76
N THR A 437 6.56 7.81 0.26
CA THR A 437 5.43 7.31 1.06
C THR A 437 5.67 5.95 1.72
N LEU A 438 6.68 5.18 1.29
CA LEU A 438 7.07 3.94 1.97
C LEU A 438 7.57 4.15 3.41
N LEU A 439 7.97 5.38 3.76
CA LEU A 439 8.51 5.74 5.07
C LEU A 439 7.47 6.40 5.98
N SER A 440 6.26 6.68 5.49
CA SER A 440 5.18 7.19 6.33
C SER A 440 4.86 6.30 7.55
N PRO A 441 5.02 4.95 7.53
CA PRO A 441 4.83 4.15 8.73
C PRO A 441 5.68 4.58 9.93
N MET A 442 6.82 5.25 9.71
CA MET A 442 7.70 5.72 10.79
C MET A 442 7.04 6.77 11.70
N PHE A 443 6.02 7.49 11.20
CA PHE A 443 5.31 8.50 11.98
C PHE A 443 3.79 8.30 11.98
N GLU A 444 3.21 7.64 10.98
CA GLU A 444 1.77 7.33 10.96
C GLU A 444 1.40 6.11 11.83
N PHE A 445 2.35 5.25 12.18
CA PHE A 445 2.10 4.13 13.10
C PHE A 445 2.77 4.29 14.48
N ASP A 446 3.58 5.31 14.67
CA ASP A 446 4.18 5.61 15.97
C ASP A 446 3.33 6.63 16.73
N ARG A 447 2.50 6.18 17.67
CA ARG A 447 1.67 7.05 18.52
C ARG A 447 2.48 8.03 19.38
N MET A 448 3.77 7.77 19.58
CA MET A 448 4.66 8.68 20.32
C MET A 448 5.26 9.75 19.41
N SER A 449 5.16 9.60 18.09
CA SER A 449 5.63 10.61 17.14
C SER A 449 4.78 11.88 17.27
N PRO A 450 5.41 13.07 17.40
CA PRO A 450 4.70 14.34 17.29
C PRO A 450 3.95 14.54 15.97
N ALA A 451 4.31 13.79 14.92
CA ALA A 451 3.67 13.84 13.60
C ALA A 451 2.53 12.83 13.40
N PHE A 452 2.25 11.97 14.39
CA PHE A 452 1.22 10.94 14.32
C PHE A 452 -0.16 11.54 14.04
N GLY A 453 -0.76 11.17 12.90
CA GLY A 453 -2.07 11.66 12.47
C GLY A 453 -2.12 13.16 12.20
N LYS A 454 -0.96 13.81 11.99
CA LYS A 454 -0.82 15.27 11.86
C LYS A 454 -0.04 15.69 10.62
N SER A 455 -0.05 14.85 9.58
CA SER A 455 0.70 15.07 8.35
C SER A 455 -0.22 15.32 7.16
N LYS A 456 0.00 16.44 6.47
CA LYS A 456 -0.59 16.70 5.16
C LYS A 456 0.39 16.24 4.09
N TYR A 457 -0.08 15.41 3.17
CA TYR A 457 0.67 14.96 2.01
C TYR A 457 0.29 15.81 0.80
N LEU A 458 1.31 16.30 0.08
CA LEU A 458 1.19 17.19 -1.06
C LEU A 458 2.12 16.68 -2.17
N PRO A 459 1.82 16.94 -3.45
CA PRO A 459 2.80 16.73 -4.51
C PRO A 459 4.01 17.65 -4.32
N LEU A 460 5.09 17.40 -5.06
CA LEU A 460 6.23 18.31 -5.08
C LEU A 460 5.75 19.68 -5.58
N PRO A 461 6.21 20.78 -4.96
CA PRO A 461 5.83 22.11 -5.37
C PRO A 461 6.39 22.42 -6.78
N ALA A 462 5.61 23.16 -7.56
CA ALA A 462 6.02 23.61 -8.89
C ALA A 462 7.17 24.60 -8.80
N GLY A 463 8.22 24.38 -9.60
CA GLY A 463 9.25 25.38 -9.87
C GLY A 463 8.79 26.38 -10.92
N ASN A 464 9.62 27.40 -11.18
CA ASN A 464 9.28 28.59 -11.99
C ASN A 464 8.71 28.30 -13.40
N ALA A 465 9.09 27.18 -14.02
CA ALA A 465 8.63 26.76 -15.34
C ALA A 465 7.95 25.37 -15.35
N GLY A 466 7.66 24.84 -14.16
CA GLY A 466 7.17 23.48 -14.01
C GLY A 466 5.73 23.41 -13.52
N ARG A 467 5.38 22.23 -13.01
CA ARG A 467 4.07 21.93 -12.42
C ARG A 467 4.25 21.03 -11.22
N GLN A 468 3.22 20.94 -10.40
CA GLN A 468 3.19 19.95 -9.33
C GLN A 468 3.23 18.54 -9.92
N ILE A 469 4.12 17.72 -9.40
CA ILE A 469 4.27 16.31 -9.77
C ILE A 469 4.49 15.47 -8.51
N ALA A 470 4.16 14.18 -8.60
CA ALA A 470 4.53 13.16 -7.64
C ALA A 470 5.37 12.11 -8.38
N PRO A 471 6.70 12.21 -8.35
CA PRO A 471 7.56 11.25 -9.01
C PRO A 471 7.36 9.86 -8.41
N VAL A 472 7.05 8.89 -9.26
CA VAL A 472 6.80 7.51 -8.85
C VAL A 472 8.10 6.88 -8.35
N GLY A 473 8.02 6.26 -7.18
CA GLY A 473 9.01 5.36 -6.61
C GLY A 473 8.44 3.96 -6.41
N GLY A 474 9.28 3.05 -5.93
CA GLY A 474 8.86 1.74 -5.46
C GLY A 474 9.70 0.63 -6.03
N TYR A 475 9.22 -0.59 -5.83
CA TYR A 475 9.90 -1.79 -6.28
C TYR A 475 8.94 -2.65 -7.09
N ALA A 476 9.49 -3.37 -8.06
CA ALA A 476 8.79 -4.41 -8.78
C ALA A 476 9.55 -5.74 -8.68
N LEU A 477 8.80 -6.84 -8.63
CA LEU A 477 9.33 -8.19 -8.56
C LEU A 477 9.70 -8.67 -9.96
N ALA A 478 10.94 -9.09 -10.14
CA ALA A 478 11.50 -9.61 -11.38
C ALA A 478 12.08 -11.01 -11.21
N ILE A 479 12.14 -11.77 -12.30
CA ILE A 479 12.76 -13.09 -12.35
C ILE A 479 14.16 -12.96 -12.97
N PRO A 480 15.26 -13.32 -12.27
CA PRO A 480 16.60 -13.30 -12.84
C PRO A 480 16.75 -14.26 -14.02
N LYS A 481 17.44 -13.83 -15.08
CA LYS A 481 17.63 -14.58 -16.32
C LYS A 481 18.37 -15.90 -16.12
N ASN A 482 19.29 -15.95 -15.16
CA ASN A 482 20.14 -17.09 -14.81
C ASN A 482 19.51 -18.03 -13.76
N VAL A 483 18.19 -17.98 -13.57
CA VAL A 483 17.44 -19.02 -12.84
C VAL A 483 17.27 -20.26 -13.74
N PRO A 484 17.37 -21.50 -13.20
CA PRO A 484 17.07 -22.71 -13.97
C PRO A 484 15.68 -22.67 -14.61
N SER A 485 15.58 -22.92 -15.91
CA SER A 485 14.34 -22.81 -16.71
C SER A 485 13.15 -23.55 -16.09
N GLN A 486 13.38 -24.76 -15.56
CA GLN A 486 12.39 -25.58 -14.86
C GLN A 486 11.76 -24.93 -13.60
N ARG A 487 12.36 -23.86 -13.05
CA ARG A 487 11.81 -23.11 -11.91
C ARG A 487 10.96 -21.92 -12.33
N VAL A 488 11.14 -21.40 -13.55
CA VAL A 488 10.61 -20.08 -13.95
C VAL A 488 9.08 -20.02 -13.84
N ALA A 489 8.35 -21.02 -14.34
CA ALA A 489 6.88 -21.03 -14.24
C ALA A 489 6.37 -21.03 -12.79
N HIS A 490 7.07 -21.72 -11.88
CA HIS A 490 6.71 -21.76 -10.45
C HIS A 490 7.05 -20.45 -9.73
N ILE A 491 8.11 -19.78 -10.16
CA ILE A 491 8.49 -18.45 -9.65
C ILE A 491 7.51 -17.41 -10.15
N TRP A 492 7.06 -17.49 -11.41
CA TRP A 492 5.98 -16.67 -11.93
C TRP A 492 4.71 -16.82 -11.08
N SER A 493 4.28 -18.05 -10.78
CA SER A 493 3.14 -18.26 -9.87
C SER A 493 3.35 -17.61 -8.49
N ALA A 494 4.58 -17.64 -7.95
CA ALA A 494 4.87 -16.96 -6.70
C ALA A 494 4.78 -15.43 -6.82
N ILE A 495 5.23 -14.84 -7.94
CA ILE A 495 5.09 -13.41 -8.22
C ILE A 495 3.62 -13.01 -8.32
N GLN A 496 2.79 -13.79 -9.02
CA GLN A 496 1.34 -13.52 -9.12
C GLN A 496 0.67 -13.47 -7.75
N GLU A 497 1.01 -14.41 -6.87
CA GLU A 497 0.46 -14.47 -5.51
C GLU A 497 1.00 -13.34 -4.63
N PHE A 498 2.31 -13.08 -4.64
CA PHE A 498 2.90 -11.97 -3.86
C PHE A 498 2.35 -10.62 -4.28
N SER A 499 2.09 -10.44 -5.57
CA SER A 499 1.52 -9.22 -6.13
C SER A 499 -0.01 -9.24 -6.20
N SER A 500 -0.71 -10.23 -5.62
CA SER A 500 -2.17 -10.31 -5.66
C SER A 500 -2.83 -9.25 -4.76
N ALA A 501 -4.06 -8.84 -5.07
CA ALA A 501 -4.81 -7.89 -4.24
C ALA A 501 -4.93 -8.36 -2.78
N LYS A 502 -5.13 -9.68 -2.57
CA LYS A 502 -5.20 -10.29 -1.24
C LYS A 502 -3.86 -10.16 -0.49
N ALA A 503 -2.72 -10.39 -1.16
CA ALA A 503 -1.41 -10.24 -0.56
C ALA A 503 -1.07 -8.78 -0.26
N THR A 504 -1.39 -7.85 -1.18
CA THR A 504 -1.22 -6.41 -0.96
C THR A 504 -1.98 -5.93 0.28
N LYS A 505 -3.25 -6.32 0.44
CA LYS A 505 -4.05 -6.00 1.63
C LYS A 505 -3.37 -6.50 2.91
N ILE A 506 -2.89 -7.74 2.92
CA ILE A 506 -2.19 -8.31 4.08
C ILE A 506 -0.90 -7.53 4.40
N PHE A 507 -0.16 -7.05 3.40
CA PHE A 507 1.00 -6.18 3.66
C PHE A 507 0.59 -4.87 4.34
N ILE A 508 -0.53 -4.28 3.93
CA ILE A 508 -1.06 -3.04 4.50
C ILE A 508 -1.47 -3.25 5.96
N GLU A 509 -2.23 -4.30 6.24
CA GLU A 509 -2.65 -4.70 7.59
C GLU A 509 -1.47 -4.97 8.56
N ASN A 510 -0.27 -5.20 8.03
CA ASN A 510 0.90 -5.61 8.81
C ASN A 510 2.09 -4.62 8.75
N GLY A 511 1.88 -3.41 8.24
CA GLY A 511 2.84 -2.32 8.37
C GLY A 511 3.20 -1.57 7.09
N SER A 512 2.61 -1.92 5.94
CA SER A 512 2.73 -1.10 4.73
C SER A 512 1.63 -0.03 4.68
N LEU A 513 1.93 1.13 4.09
CA LEU A 513 0.96 2.20 3.85
C LEU A 513 0.83 2.54 2.36
N VAL A 514 1.28 1.64 1.49
CA VAL A 514 1.32 1.84 0.03
C VAL A 514 0.67 0.68 -0.69
N SER A 515 0.04 0.97 -1.84
CA SER A 515 -0.56 -0.03 -2.71
C SER A 515 -0.11 0.21 -4.14
N PRO A 516 0.31 -0.84 -4.88
CA PRO A 516 0.46 -0.77 -6.33
C PRO A 516 -0.86 -1.03 -7.09
N ARG A 517 -1.94 -1.42 -6.39
CA ARG A 517 -3.20 -1.89 -6.98
C ARG A 517 -4.38 -0.95 -6.71
N ASN A 518 -5.14 -0.67 -7.76
CA ASN A 518 -6.34 0.15 -7.76
C ASN A 518 -7.51 -0.51 -7.00
N SER A 519 -7.68 -1.84 -7.13
CA SER A 519 -8.72 -2.60 -6.40
C SER A 519 -8.52 -2.54 -4.88
N VAL A 520 -7.26 -2.61 -4.43
CA VAL A 520 -6.89 -2.58 -3.02
C VAL A 520 -7.09 -1.20 -2.42
N SER A 521 -6.82 -0.13 -3.17
CA SER A 521 -7.10 1.23 -2.72
C SER A 521 -8.59 1.52 -2.47
N LYS A 522 -9.49 0.78 -3.15
CA LYS A 522 -10.95 0.86 -2.98
C LYS A 522 -11.47 0.01 -1.82
N ASP A 523 -10.62 -0.81 -1.21
CA ASP A 523 -11.01 -1.63 -0.06
C ASP A 523 -11.21 -0.76 1.19
N LYS A 524 -12.38 -0.88 1.82
CA LYS A 524 -12.72 -0.04 2.99
C LYS A 524 -11.85 -0.30 4.21
N GLU A 525 -11.39 -1.53 4.44
CA GLU A 525 -10.47 -1.84 5.54
C GLU A 525 -9.10 -1.24 5.25
N VAL A 526 -8.67 -1.26 4.00
CA VAL A 526 -7.43 -0.58 3.57
C VAL A 526 -7.51 0.93 3.79
N GLN A 527 -8.63 1.57 3.41
CA GLN A 527 -8.83 3.01 3.60
C GLN A 527 -8.84 3.41 5.09
N LYS A 528 -9.36 2.55 5.97
CA LYS A 528 -9.31 2.75 7.43
C LYS A 528 -7.88 2.72 7.98
N ILE A 529 -6.99 1.94 7.37
CA ILE A 529 -5.60 1.78 7.80
C ILE A 529 -4.71 2.87 7.22
N SER A 530 -4.88 3.21 5.94
CA SER A 530 -4.02 4.13 5.21
C SER A 530 -4.82 5.16 4.43
N PHE A 531 -4.95 6.36 5.00
CA PHE A 531 -5.44 7.51 4.23
C PHE A 531 -4.46 7.95 3.13
N VAL A 532 -3.17 7.62 3.27
CA VAL A 532 -2.11 7.97 2.31
C VAL A 532 -2.37 7.31 0.94
N ILE A 533 -2.95 6.11 0.92
CA ILE A 533 -3.33 5.44 -0.33
C ILE A 533 -4.36 6.26 -1.10
N GLY A 534 -5.39 6.79 -0.42
CA GLY A 534 -6.38 7.67 -1.05
C GLY A 534 -5.75 8.94 -1.63
N VAL A 535 -4.78 9.54 -0.93
CA VAL A 535 -4.03 10.69 -1.47
C VAL A 535 -3.28 10.32 -2.75
N ILE A 536 -2.63 9.15 -2.81
CA ILE A 536 -1.91 8.72 -4.01
C ILE A 536 -2.87 8.47 -5.17
N ASP A 537 -4.03 7.88 -4.91
CA ASP A 537 -5.08 7.67 -5.91
C ASP A 537 -5.59 9.00 -6.48
N ASP A 538 -5.83 10.00 -5.63
CA ASP A 538 -6.25 11.35 -6.05
C ASP A 538 -5.18 11.98 -6.95
N LEU A 539 -3.89 11.86 -6.59
CA LEU A 539 -2.77 12.36 -7.40
C LEU A 539 -2.64 11.60 -8.73
N ALA A 540 -2.93 10.30 -8.76
CA ALA A 540 -2.94 9.52 -9.98
C ALA A 540 -4.11 9.92 -10.90
N GLY A 541 -5.30 10.12 -10.32
CA GLY A 541 -6.51 10.56 -11.03
C GLY A 541 -6.38 11.98 -11.59
N ALA A 542 -5.70 12.87 -10.87
CA ALA A 542 -5.34 14.22 -11.32
C ALA A 542 -4.14 14.26 -12.29
N ASP A 543 -3.59 13.10 -12.66
CA ASP A 543 -2.45 12.96 -13.57
C ASP A 543 -1.19 13.73 -13.09
N ILE A 544 -1.01 13.78 -11.76
CA ILE A 544 0.14 14.38 -11.06
C ILE A 544 1.22 13.32 -10.78
N LEU A 545 0.81 12.07 -10.57
CA LEU A 545 1.71 10.94 -10.41
C LEU A 545 2.44 10.64 -11.73
N LYS A 546 3.80 10.62 -11.74
CA LYS A 546 4.59 10.52 -12.97
C LYS A 546 5.86 9.67 -12.83
N MET A 547 6.12 8.81 -13.81
CA MET A 547 7.36 8.02 -13.88
C MET A 547 8.53 8.72 -14.61
N TRP A 548 8.23 9.59 -15.58
CA TRP A 548 9.23 10.22 -16.44
C TRP A 548 10.32 11.07 -15.76
N PRO A 549 10.21 11.55 -14.50
CA PRO A 549 11.36 12.18 -13.83
C PRO A 549 12.55 11.24 -13.62
N ARG A 550 12.31 9.92 -13.60
CA ARG A 550 13.36 8.87 -13.57
C ARG A 550 13.05 7.82 -14.63
N PRO A 551 13.28 8.13 -15.91
CA PRO A 551 12.94 7.25 -17.01
C PRO A 551 13.75 5.94 -16.92
N PRO A 552 13.16 4.77 -17.21
CA PRO A 552 13.85 3.48 -17.16
C PRO A 552 14.78 3.31 -18.38
N ILE A 553 15.84 4.11 -18.45
CA ILE A 553 16.91 4.01 -19.47
C ILE A 553 18.13 3.27 -18.89
N PRO A 554 19.01 2.69 -19.73
CA PRO A 554 20.14 1.90 -19.25
C PRO A 554 21.12 2.69 -18.37
N GLU A 555 21.32 3.98 -18.66
CA GLU A 555 22.31 4.85 -18.00
C GLU A 555 21.76 5.59 -16.78
N ILE A 556 20.49 5.38 -16.39
CA ILE A 556 19.83 6.18 -15.35
C ILE A 556 20.60 6.20 -14.02
N SER A 557 21.17 5.05 -13.63
CA SER A 557 21.98 4.92 -12.41
C SER A 557 23.26 5.76 -12.46
N HIS A 558 23.87 5.90 -13.64
CA HIS A 558 25.03 6.78 -13.83
C HIS A 558 24.63 8.25 -13.72
N LEU A 559 23.51 8.65 -14.32
CA LEU A 559 23.01 10.03 -14.24
C LEU A 559 22.68 10.43 -12.80
N ILE A 560 22.02 9.54 -12.05
CA ILE A 560 21.73 9.72 -10.62
C ILE A 560 23.03 9.90 -9.82
N SER A 561 24.02 9.03 -10.04
CA SER A 561 25.30 9.10 -9.34
C SER A 561 26.08 10.39 -9.69
N ILE A 562 26.10 10.80 -10.96
CA ILE A 562 26.73 12.04 -11.41
C ILE A 562 26.08 13.25 -10.75
N ALA A 563 24.75 13.36 -10.83
CA ALA A 563 24.00 14.43 -10.17
C ALA A 563 24.29 14.46 -8.66
N GLY A 564 24.20 13.31 -8.01
CA GLY A 564 24.41 13.20 -6.57
C GLY A 564 25.83 13.50 -6.09
N THR A 565 26.83 13.43 -6.97
CA THR A 565 28.22 13.74 -6.62
C THR A 565 28.58 15.19 -6.93
N GLU A 566 28.33 15.65 -8.15
CA GLU A 566 28.70 17.02 -8.56
C GLU A 566 27.86 18.08 -7.85
N ILE A 567 26.53 17.85 -7.72
CA ILE A 567 25.66 18.81 -7.03
C ILE A 567 25.96 18.83 -5.53
N HIS A 568 26.35 17.70 -4.96
CA HIS A 568 26.78 17.66 -3.55
C HIS A 568 28.02 18.53 -3.34
N ASP A 569 29.02 18.40 -4.23
CA ASP A 569 30.27 19.14 -4.13
C ASP A 569 30.04 20.66 -4.32
N PHE A 570 29.00 21.05 -5.06
CA PHE A 570 28.48 22.42 -5.06
C PHE A 570 27.86 22.82 -3.72
N LEU A 571 26.91 22.02 -3.20
CA LEU A 571 26.20 22.33 -1.95
C LEU A 571 27.11 22.33 -0.71
N SER A 572 28.22 21.59 -0.74
CA SER A 572 29.26 21.62 0.29
C SER A 572 30.23 22.80 0.15
N GLY A 573 30.11 23.60 -0.92
CA GLY A 573 30.98 24.73 -1.21
C GLY A 573 32.36 24.36 -1.75
N THR A 574 32.56 23.11 -2.18
CA THR A 574 33.83 22.63 -2.73
C THR A 574 34.08 23.17 -4.14
N ILE A 575 33.02 23.31 -4.94
CA ILE A 575 33.05 23.92 -6.27
C ILE A 575 31.87 24.87 -6.45
N ASN A 576 31.94 25.78 -7.43
CA ASN A 576 30.80 26.65 -7.75
C ASN A 576 29.74 25.93 -8.61
N ARG A 577 28.55 26.51 -8.68
CA ARG A 577 27.38 25.97 -9.42
C ARG A 577 27.69 25.63 -10.87
N GLU A 578 28.27 26.57 -11.63
CA GLU A 578 28.52 26.38 -13.06
C GLU A 578 29.56 25.28 -13.31
N THR A 579 30.59 25.20 -12.46
CA THR A 579 31.57 24.11 -12.51
C THR A 579 30.90 22.76 -12.25
N ALA A 580 30.05 22.64 -11.23
CA ALA A 580 29.35 21.39 -10.93
C ALA A 580 28.44 20.94 -12.08
N LEU A 581 27.63 21.85 -12.62
CA LEU A 581 26.72 21.55 -13.74
C LEU A 581 27.50 21.17 -15.01
N MET A 582 28.58 21.89 -15.32
CA MET A 582 29.43 21.59 -16.48
C MET A 582 30.15 20.24 -16.32
N ASN A 583 30.68 19.93 -15.13
CA ASN A 583 31.26 18.62 -14.85
C ASN A 583 30.23 17.51 -15.03
N ALA A 584 29.04 17.69 -14.47
CA ALA A 584 27.95 16.73 -14.57
C ALA A 584 27.56 16.46 -16.03
N GLN A 585 27.40 17.54 -16.82
CA GLN A 585 27.12 17.46 -18.25
C GLN A 585 28.20 16.69 -19.00
N ASN A 586 29.47 17.08 -18.84
CA ASN A 586 30.58 16.46 -19.56
C ASN A 586 30.74 14.97 -19.21
N ARG A 587 30.59 14.62 -17.92
CA ARG A 587 30.63 13.22 -17.46
C ARG A 587 29.47 12.41 -18.05
N ALA A 588 28.27 12.96 -18.05
CA ALA A 588 27.10 12.29 -18.58
C ALA A 588 27.15 12.15 -20.11
N ASP A 589 27.54 13.21 -20.84
CA ASP A 589 27.75 13.20 -22.29
C ASP A 589 28.78 12.16 -22.71
N SER A 590 29.88 12.04 -21.96
CA SER A 590 30.92 11.04 -22.23
C SER A 590 30.36 9.62 -22.18
N ILE A 591 29.52 9.31 -21.17
CA ILE A 591 28.86 8.01 -21.05
C ILE A 591 27.90 7.80 -22.22
N MET A 592 27.02 8.75 -22.49
CA MET A 592 26.01 8.62 -23.54
C MET A 592 26.62 8.47 -24.94
N ARG A 593 27.66 9.23 -25.27
CA ARG A 593 28.41 9.10 -26.54
C ARG A 593 29.12 7.76 -26.68
N SER A 594 29.71 7.26 -25.58
CA SER A 594 30.36 5.95 -25.59
C SER A 594 29.40 4.79 -25.88
N LYS A 595 28.10 5.01 -25.63
CA LYS A 595 27.00 4.07 -25.93
C LYS A 595 26.37 4.29 -27.31
N GLY A 596 26.79 5.33 -28.04
CA GLY A 596 26.34 5.61 -29.40
C GLY A 596 24.94 6.21 -29.49
N TYR A 597 24.48 6.92 -28.46
CA TYR A 597 23.17 7.58 -28.52
C TYR A 597 23.16 8.80 -29.45
N TYR A 598 24.23 9.59 -29.46
CA TYR A 598 24.40 10.76 -30.34
C TYR A 598 25.88 11.08 -30.57
#